data_AF-A0A539EI48-F1
#
_entry.id   AF-A0A539EI48-F1
#
_cell.length_a   1.000
_cell.length_b   1.000
_cell.length_c   1.000
_cell.angle_alpha   90.00
_cell.angle_beta   90.00
_cell.angle_gamma   90.00
#
_symmetry.space_group_name_H-M   'P 1'
#
loop_
_entity.id
_entity.type
_entity.pdbx_description
1 polymer ?
#
loop_
_entity_poly.entity_id
_entity_poly.type
_entity_poly.pdbx_seq_one_letter_code
_entity_poly.pdbx_strand_id
1 'polypeptide(L)'
;MELLLTQRGESLAGAGQDDIGNFTVKGTCGEGGAVSWLKRYPTHAVDYDGNSDGKFIRGAWRLPGGSGTFCLWRDGSEPARAEAEAKPKAKAQANPRRSKAA
;
A
#
# COMPACT_ATOMS: atom_id res chain seq x y z
N MET A 1 -2.20 -12.01 -14.01
CA MET A 1 -1.41 -10.86 -13.53
C MET A 1 -0.16 -11.39 -12.86
N GLU A 2 1.00 -10.80 -13.16
CA GLU A 2 2.30 -11.17 -12.61
C GLU A 2 3.03 -9.93 -12.11
N LEU A 3 3.66 -10.03 -10.94
CA LEU A 3 4.52 -9.00 -10.37
C LEU A 3 5.74 -9.69 -9.75
N LEU A 4 6.91 -9.39 -10.29
CA LEU A 4 8.18 -9.75 -9.70
C LEU A 4 8.76 -8.53 -9.02
N LEU A 5 9.01 -8.63 -7.72
CA LEU A 5 9.53 -7.56 -6.90
C LEU A 5 10.75 -8.06 -6.12
N THR A 6 11.89 -7.38 -6.30
CA THR A 6 13.15 -7.70 -5.65
C THR A 6 13.60 -6.52 -4.80
N GLN A 7 13.89 -6.81 -3.53
CA GLN A 7 14.52 -5.86 -2.62
C GLN A 7 16.01 -6.19 -2.48
N ARG A 8 16.87 -5.17 -2.62
CA ARG A 8 18.31 -5.24 -2.32
C ARG A 8 18.70 -4.06 -1.45
N GLY A 9 18.92 -4.32 -0.16
CA GLY A 9 19.10 -3.26 0.83
C GLY A 9 17.88 -2.33 0.88
N GLU A 10 18.12 -1.03 0.70
CA GLU A 10 17.10 0.01 0.66
C GLU A 10 16.47 0.19 -0.72
N SER A 11 16.96 -0.49 -1.76
CA SER A 11 16.43 -0.37 -3.12
C SER A 11 15.38 -1.44 -3.41
N LEU A 12 14.29 -1.02 -4.04
CA LEU A 12 13.21 -1.89 -4.51
C LEU A 12 13.07 -1.77 -6.02
N ALA A 13 13.10 -2.89 -6.73
CA ALA A 13 12.96 -2.92 -8.18
C ALA A 13 12.13 -4.12 -8.63
N GLY A 14 11.46 -4.00 -9.76
CA GLY A 14 10.62 -5.06 -10.26
C GLY A 14 10.08 -4.81 -11.66
N ALA A 15 9.35 -5.78 -12.17
CA ALA A 15 8.62 -5.70 -13.41
C ALA A 15 7.47 -6.71 -13.39
N GLY A 16 6.54 -6.56 -14.32
CA GLY A 16 5.43 -7.50 -14.45
C GLY A 16 4.50 -7.12 -15.59
N GLN A 17 3.39 -7.85 -15.64
CA GLN A 17 2.36 -7.67 -16.65
C GLN A 17 0.98 -7.92 -16.04
N ASP A 18 0.04 -7.05 -16.37
CA ASP A 18 -1.38 -7.18 -16.06
C ASP A 18 -2.24 -6.82 -17.28
N ASP A 19 -3.56 -6.70 -17.07
CA ASP A 19 -4.53 -6.42 -18.14
C ASP A 19 -4.35 -5.05 -18.81
N ILE A 20 -3.66 -4.12 -18.15
CA ILE A 20 -3.28 -2.81 -18.73
C ILE A 20 -2.03 -2.98 -19.62
N GLY A 21 -1.11 -3.85 -19.23
CA GLY A 21 0.06 -4.22 -20.01
C GLY A 21 1.33 -4.38 -19.16
N ASN A 22 2.47 -4.27 -19.83
CA ASN A 22 3.77 -4.40 -19.18
C ASN A 22 4.10 -3.16 -18.35
N PHE A 23 4.70 -3.39 -17.19
CA PHE A 23 5.11 -2.32 -16.29
C PHE A 23 6.47 -2.60 -15.64
N THR A 24 7.10 -1.54 -15.17
CA THR A 24 8.30 -1.60 -14.33
C THR A 24 8.02 -1.01 -12.95
N VAL A 25 8.79 -1.42 -11.95
CA VAL A 25 8.72 -0.93 -10.59
C VAL A 25 10.09 -0.42 -10.16
N LYS A 26 10.13 0.76 -9.56
CA LYS A 26 11.31 1.32 -8.89
C LYS A 26 10.88 2.03 -7.62
N GLY A 27 11.60 1.81 -6.53
CA GLY A 27 11.27 2.37 -5.22
C GLY A 27 12.34 2.12 -4.19
N THR A 28 11.98 2.34 -2.93
CA THR A 28 12.86 2.16 -1.79
C THR A 28 12.14 1.52 -0.60
N CYS A 29 12.94 0.87 0.24
CA CYS A 29 12.55 0.41 1.56
C CYS A 29 13.37 1.20 2.58
N GLY A 30 12.71 1.90 3.50
CA GLY A 30 13.34 2.63 4.60
C GLY A 30 13.26 1.87 5.93
N GLU A 31 13.72 2.53 6.99
CA GLU A 31 13.65 2.02 8.36
C GLU A 31 12.21 1.78 8.82
N GLY A 32 12.04 0.90 9.81
CA GLY A 32 10.73 0.58 10.38
C GLY A 32 9.75 -0.07 9.38
N GLY A 33 10.26 -0.58 8.26
CA GLY A 33 9.46 -1.23 7.22
C GLY A 33 8.74 -0.26 6.29
N ALA A 34 9.05 1.05 6.29
CA ALA A 34 8.49 1.96 5.30
C ALA A 34 8.88 1.52 3.88
N VAL A 35 7.94 1.52 2.94
CA VAL A 35 8.20 1.15 1.55
C VAL A 35 7.44 2.09 0.63
N SER A 36 8.11 2.62 -0.39
CA SER A 36 7.46 3.40 -1.44
C SER A 36 8.00 3.02 -2.80
N TRP A 37 7.15 2.98 -3.82
CA TRP A 37 7.58 2.70 -5.19
C TRP A 37 6.64 3.30 -6.21
N LEU A 38 7.18 3.45 -7.41
CA LEU A 38 6.44 3.82 -8.59
C LEU A 38 6.27 2.61 -9.49
N LYS A 39 5.02 2.28 -9.82
CA LYS A 39 4.67 1.35 -10.91
C LYS A 39 4.48 2.15 -12.18
N ARG A 40 5.27 1.89 -13.21
CA ARG A 40 5.30 2.67 -14.45
C ARG A 40 4.92 1.83 -15.66
N TYR A 41 3.86 2.27 -16.33
CA TYR A 41 3.45 1.83 -17.66
C TYR A 41 4.00 2.81 -18.72
N PRO A 42 3.90 2.49 -20.03
CA PRO A 42 4.27 3.44 -21.08
C PRO A 42 3.46 4.75 -21.05
N THR A 43 2.21 4.71 -20.59
CA THR A 43 1.28 5.86 -20.67
C THR A 43 1.10 6.60 -19.35
N HIS A 44 1.33 5.95 -18.21
CA HIS A 44 1.10 6.54 -16.89
C HIS A 44 1.93 5.84 -15.81
N ALA A 45 1.90 6.40 -14.61
CA ALA A 45 2.51 5.80 -13.44
C ALA A 45 1.56 5.86 -12.25
N VAL A 46 1.77 4.95 -11.31
CA VAL A 46 0.99 4.82 -10.08
C VAL A 46 1.97 4.82 -8.92
N ASP A 47 1.77 5.76 -8.00
CA ASP A 47 2.55 5.89 -6.77
C ASP A 47 2.00 4.95 -5.71
N TYR A 48 2.87 4.18 -5.07
CA TYR A 48 2.56 3.30 -3.96
C TYR A 48 3.37 3.72 -2.74
N ASP A 49 2.68 3.87 -1.62
CA ASP A 49 3.30 4.08 -0.31
C ASP A 49 2.68 3.13 0.70
N GLY A 50 3.53 2.51 1.52
CA GLY A 50 3.08 1.52 2.48
C GLY A 50 4.11 1.21 3.55
N ASN A 51 3.80 0.16 4.29
CA ASN A 51 4.65 -0.38 5.34
C ASN A 51 4.63 -1.91 5.26
N SER A 52 5.80 -2.52 5.41
CA SER A 52 6.00 -3.96 5.46
C SER A 52 6.25 -4.43 6.90
N ASP A 53 5.53 -5.46 7.31
CA ASP A 53 5.73 -6.15 8.59
C ASP A 53 6.61 -7.41 8.46
N GLY A 54 7.23 -7.59 7.30
CA GLY A 54 8.01 -8.78 6.95
C GLY A 54 7.19 -9.91 6.31
N LYS A 55 5.85 -9.93 6.47
CA LYS A 55 4.96 -10.94 5.84
C LYS A 55 4.21 -10.37 4.64
N PHE A 56 3.64 -9.18 4.81
CA PHE A 56 2.96 -8.47 3.74
C PHE A 56 3.34 -6.99 3.75
N ILE A 57 3.02 -6.33 2.64
CA ILE A 57 3.14 -4.88 2.48
C ILE A 57 1.73 -4.35 2.34
N ARG A 58 1.35 -3.41 3.21
CA ARG A 58 0.05 -2.74 3.14
C ARG A 58 0.24 -1.26 2.93
N GLY A 59 -0.68 -0.64 2.22
CA GLY A 59 -0.54 0.78 1.91
C GLY A 59 -1.65 1.34 1.04
N ALA A 60 -1.33 2.48 0.43
CA ALA A 60 -2.19 3.17 -0.50
C ALA A 60 -1.49 3.38 -1.85
N TRP A 61 -2.27 3.32 -2.91
CA TRP A 61 -1.84 3.69 -4.25
C TRP A 61 -2.56 4.96 -4.70
N ARG A 62 -1.90 5.75 -5.55
CA ARG A 62 -2.41 7.00 -6.09
C ARG A 62 -2.00 7.17 -7.55
N LEU A 63 -2.90 7.70 -8.35
CA LEU A 63 -2.66 8.14 -9.73
C LEU A 63 -3.61 9.29 -10.09
N PRO A 64 -3.38 10.04 -11.17
CA PRO A 64 -4.30 11.11 -11.56
C PRO A 64 -5.74 10.62 -11.75
N GLY A 65 -6.65 11.10 -10.91
CA GLY A 65 -8.08 10.72 -10.97
C GLY A 65 -8.46 9.49 -10.14
N GLY A 66 -7.55 8.90 -9.35
CA GLY A 66 -7.89 7.76 -8.52
C GLY A 66 -6.90 7.46 -7.39
N SER A 67 -7.42 6.83 -6.34
CA SER A 67 -6.62 6.29 -5.25
C SER A 67 -7.32 5.10 -4.60
N GLY A 68 -6.56 4.31 -3.85
CA GLY A 68 -7.09 3.17 -3.14
C GLY A 68 -6.07 2.57 -2.17
N THR A 69 -6.42 1.45 -1.57
CA THR A 69 -5.54 0.69 -0.67
C THR A 69 -5.10 -0.62 -1.31
N PHE A 70 -4.03 -1.21 -0.80
CA PHE A 70 -3.53 -2.51 -1.25
C PHE A 70 -2.93 -3.33 -0.10
N CYS A 71 -2.84 -4.64 -0.31
CA CYS A 71 -2.06 -5.58 0.49
C CYS A 71 -1.33 -6.55 -0.46
N LEU A 72 -0.01 -6.67 -0.35
CA LEU A 72 0.85 -7.56 -1.13
C LEU A 72 1.52 -8.59 -0.22
N TRP A 73 1.47 -9.86 -0.58
CA TRP A 73 2.09 -10.96 0.17
C TRP A 73 3.43 -11.34 -0.45
N ARG A 74 4.47 -11.56 0.38
CA ARG A 74 5.84 -11.80 -0.11
C ARG A 74 6.05 -13.19 -0.71
N ASP A 75 5.35 -14.21 -0.22
CA ASP A 75 5.59 -15.61 -0.58
C ASP A 75 4.58 -16.16 -1.60
N GLY A 76 3.81 -15.29 -2.27
CA GLY A 76 2.70 -15.72 -3.13
C GLY A 76 1.58 -16.45 -2.37
N SER A 77 1.65 -16.50 -1.04
CA SER A 77 0.57 -17.01 -0.19
C SER A 77 -0.57 -16.00 -0.20
N GLU A 78 -1.47 -16.13 -1.17
CA GLU A 78 -2.73 -15.39 -1.12
C GLU A 78 -3.47 -15.78 0.18
N PRO A 79 -3.96 -14.81 0.97
CA PRO A 79 -4.91 -15.12 2.01
C PRO A 79 -6.13 -15.66 1.27
N ALA A 80 -6.60 -16.86 1.64
CA ALA A 80 -7.88 -17.38 1.18
C ALA A 80 -8.89 -16.24 1.23
N ARG A 81 -9.39 -15.83 0.06
CA ARG A 81 -10.18 -14.63 -0.20
C ARG A 81 -11.22 -14.40 0.91
N ALA A 82 -10.83 -13.70 1.97
CA ALA A 82 -11.73 -13.29 3.03
C ALA A 82 -12.37 -12.00 2.55
N GLU A 83 -13.67 -12.13 2.30
CA GLU A 83 -14.57 -11.13 1.78
C GLU A 83 -14.33 -9.76 2.42
N ALA A 84 -14.13 -8.75 1.56
CA ALA A 84 -14.06 -7.36 1.96
C ALA A 84 -15.45 -6.89 2.44
N GLU A 85 -15.79 -7.17 3.70
CA GLU A 85 -16.83 -6.44 4.42
C GLU A 85 -16.19 -5.31 5.24
N ALA A 86 -16.07 -4.15 4.61
CA ALA A 86 -15.74 -2.92 5.29
C ALA A 86 -16.92 -2.50 6.21
N LYS A 87 -16.77 -2.65 7.53
CA LYS A 87 -17.56 -1.87 8.50
C LYS A 87 -16.75 -0.65 8.97
N PRO A 88 -17.24 0.58 8.77
CA PRO A 88 -16.54 1.77 9.22
C PRO A 88 -16.62 1.87 10.75
N LYS A 89 -15.45 1.90 11.42
CA LYS A 89 -15.34 2.34 12.82
C LYS A 89 -15.28 3.86 12.85
N ALA A 90 -16.42 4.50 13.10
CA ALA A 90 -16.45 5.89 13.53
C ALA A 90 -15.79 6.00 14.92
N LYS A 91 -14.74 6.82 15.02
CA LYS A 91 -14.29 7.40 16.30
C LYS A 91 -14.14 8.90 16.11
N ALA A 92 -14.98 9.67 16.81
CA ALA A 92 -14.63 11.03 17.21
C ALA A 92 -15.28 11.31 18.57
N GLN A 93 -14.39 11.51 19.53
CA GLN A 93 -14.60 11.82 20.94
C GLN A 93 -14.89 13.32 21.09
N ALA A 94 -15.81 13.70 21.97
CA ALA A 94 -15.89 15.08 22.47
C ALA A 94 -16.13 15.05 23.98
N ASN A 95 -15.05 15.32 24.71
CA ASN A 95 -15.02 15.60 26.14
C ASN A 95 -14.93 17.12 26.30
N PRO A 96 -15.83 17.79 27.03
CA PRO A 96 -15.53 19.11 27.56
C PRO A 96 -15.33 19.05 29.08
N ARG A 97 -14.07 19.18 29.52
CA ARG A 97 -13.74 19.68 30.86
C ARG A 97 -14.01 21.19 30.90
N ARG A 98 -14.95 21.65 31.72
CA ARG A 98 -14.72 22.85 32.56
C ARG A 98 -15.75 22.99 33.70
N SER A 99 -15.19 23.30 34.86
CA SER A 99 -15.77 23.62 36.16
C SER A 99 -16.51 24.97 36.20
N LYS A 100 -17.49 25.15 37.11
CA LYS A 100 -17.43 26.00 38.33
C LYS A 100 -18.80 26.13 39.05
N ALA A 101 -18.68 26.30 40.37
CA ALA A 101 -19.62 26.65 41.43
C ALA A 101 -20.83 27.57 41.10
N ALA A 102 -21.95 27.30 41.78
CA ALA A 102 -22.73 28.26 42.58
C ALA A 102 -23.58 27.47 43.59
#